data_AF-A0A383F7K6-F1
#
_entry.id   AF-A0A383F7K6-F1
#
_cell.length_a   1.000
_cell.length_b   1.000
_cell.length_c   1.000
_cell.angle_alpha   90.00
_cell.angle_beta   90.00
_cell.angle_gamma   90.00
#
_symmetry.space_group_name_H-M   'P 1'
#
loop_
_entity.id
_entity.type
_entity.pdbx_description
1 polymer ?
#
loop_
_entity_poly.entity_id
_entity_poly.type
_entity_poly.pdbx_seq_one_letter_code
_entity_poly.pdbx_strand_id
1 'polypeptide(L)'
;VRLPNLLVDDPVSQPTVPSNFWQYICSFGPGLIVALTWLGAGDLVDSAVAGGNYGYSLMWAMVLALFVRFVFVSIIAKYQLCNQHGESVVGGLKRVHPWFPLFVAVAAIFFGNFYGSFMVKGVGETTQRLVGFGAPWLWSLFWVIIGAIFIYRGTYRRLEIVFYVFLI
;
A
#
# COMPACT_ATOMS: atom_id res chain seq x y z
N VAL A 1 -24.93 27.74 34.11
CA VAL A 1 -24.54 27.87 32.69
C VAL A 1 -24.88 26.57 31.99
N ARG A 2 -25.93 26.59 31.16
CA ARG A 2 -26.48 25.44 30.44
C ARG A 2 -25.65 25.24 29.17
N LEU A 3 -24.86 24.18 29.08
CA LEU A 3 -24.17 23.80 27.84
C LEU A 3 -25.21 23.13 26.92
N PRO A 4 -25.56 23.71 25.75
CA PRO A 4 -26.49 23.09 24.81
C PRO A 4 -25.77 22.02 23.98
N ASN A 5 -26.36 20.83 23.94
CA ASN A 5 -26.42 19.87 22.82
C ASN A 5 -25.43 20.07 21.65
N LEU A 6 -24.26 19.45 21.74
CA LEU A 6 -23.36 19.20 20.59
C LEU A 6 -23.21 17.69 20.32
N LEU A 7 -24.30 16.94 20.47
CA LEU A 7 -24.46 15.58 19.94
C LEU A 7 -25.78 15.53 19.18
N VAL A 8 -25.83 16.19 18.03
CA VAL A 8 -26.82 15.88 17.00
C VAL A 8 -26.02 15.31 15.86
N ASP A 9 -26.24 14.02 15.65
CA ASP A 9 -25.67 13.21 14.60
C ASP A 9 -25.72 13.94 13.26
N ASP A 10 -24.56 14.30 12.70
CA ASP A 10 -24.48 14.50 11.27
C ASP A 10 -24.97 13.19 10.65
N PRO A 11 -26.02 13.20 9.81
CA PRO A 11 -26.50 11.98 9.22
C PRO A 11 -25.35 11.42 8.39
N VAL A 12 -24.78 10.30 8.84
CA VAL A 12 -23.84 9.49 8.07
C VAL A 12 -24.45 9.37 6.68
N SER A 13 -23.88 10.09 5.72
CA SER A 13 -24.42 10.23 4.38
C SER A 13 -24.60 8.83 3.82
N GLN A 14 -25.83 8.34 3.81
CA GLN A 14 -26.18 7.04 3.25
C GLN A 14 -25.63 7.04 1.82
N PRO A 15 -24.74 6.10 1.45
CA PRO A 15 -24.15 6.12 0.12
C PRO A 15 -25.28 6.04 -0.90
N THR A 16 -25.42 7.11 -1.69
CA THR A 16 -26.46 7.20 -2.71
C THR A 16 -26.19 6.09 -3.73
N VAL A 17 -27.17 5.21 -3.94
CA VAL A 17 -27.04 4.10 -4.87
C VAL A 17 -26.78 4.70 -6.26
N PRO A 18 -25.62 4.42 -6.89
CA PRO A 18 -25.25 5.05 -8.15
C PRO A 18 -26.25 4.62 -9.23
N SER A 19 -26.91 5.59 -9.86
CA SER A 19 -27.96 5.34 -10.86
C SER A 19 -27.42 5.22 -12.29
N ASN A 20 -26.16 5.61 -12.52
CA ASN A 20 -25.51 5.62 -13.83
C ASN A 20 -24.23 4.79 -13.84
N PHE A 21 -23.92 4.16 -14.98
CA PHE A 21 -22.68 3.38 -15.20
C PHE A 21 -21.41 4.19 -14.89
N TRP A 22 -21.38 5.47 -15.26
CA TRP A 22 -20.28 6.37 -14.93
C TRP A 22 -20.15 6.67 -13.43
N GLN A 23 -21.29 6.74 -12.73
CA GLN A 23 -21.32 6.93 -11.27
C GLN A 23 -20.88 5.65 -10.54
N TYR A 24 -21.14 4.48 -11.13
CA TYR A 24 -20.63 3.18 -10.68
C TYR A 24 -19.12 3.02 -10.94
N ILE A 25 -18.60 3.53 -12.07
CA ILE A 25 -17.14 3.56 -12.29
C ILE A 25 -16.45 4.51 -11.31
N CYS A 26 -17.00 5.70 -11.09
CA CYS A 26 -16.45 6.66 -10.13
C CYS A 26 -16.47 6.15 -8.67
N SER A 27 -17.42 5.27 -8.31
CA SER A 27 -17.46 4.68 -6.96
C SER A 27 -16.36 3.65 -6.69
N PHE A 28 -15.66 3.14 -7.73
CA PHE A 28 -14.44 2.34 -7.55
C PHE A 28 -13.21 3.16 -7.19
N GLY A 29 -13.26 4.49 -7.27
CA GLY A 29 -12.15 5.40 -6.97
C GLY A 29 -11.34 5.03 -5.71
N PRO A 30 -11.97 4.87 -4.53
CA PRO A 30 -11.23 4.49 -3.33
C PRO A 30 -10.57 3.10 -3.43
N GLY A 31 -11.23 2.14 -4.10
CA GLY A 31 -10.67 0.79 -4.31
C GLY A 31 -9.47 0.79 -5.27
N LEU A 32 -9.53 1.60 -6.33
CA LEU A 32 -8.45 1.75 -7.31
C LEU A 32 -7.22 2.42 -6.68
N ILE A 33 -7.42 3.49 -5.89
CA ILE A 33 -6.33 4.18 -5.17
C ILE A 33 -5.63 3.22 -4.20
N VAL A 34 -6.40 2.40 -3.47
CA VAL A 34 -5.84 1.36 -2.61
C VAL A 34 -5.06 0.34 -3.44
N ALA A 35 -5.59 -0.14 -4.56
CA ALA A 35 -4.89 -1.10 -5.42
C ALA A 35 -3.56 -0.54 -5.96
N LEU A 36 -3.53 0.71 -6.43
CA LEU A 36 -2.32 1.38 -6.92
C LEU A 36 -1.28 1.57 -5.81
N THR A 37 -1.70 1.83 -4.58
CA THR A 37 -0.79 1.94 -3.42
C THR A 37 -0.10 0.61 -3.12
N TRP A 38 -0.77 -0.50 -3.38
CA TRP A 38 -0.24 -1.85 -3.16
C TRP A 38 0.64 -2.38 -4.30
N LEU A 39 0.65 -1.71 -5.46
CA LEU A 39 1.50 -2.06 -6.60
C LEU A 39 2.78 -1.24 -6.54
N GLY A 40 3.86 -1.88 -6.10
CA GLY A 40 5.18 -1.25 -6.01
C GLY A 40 6.04 -1.49 -7.24
N ALA A 41 7.14 -0.72 -7.37
CA ALA A 41 8.18 -0.99 -8.35
C ALA A 41 8.79 -2.41 -8.20
N GLY A 42 8.79 -2.97 -6.98
CA GLY A 42 9.23 -4.34 -6.71
C GLY A 42 8.37 -5.39 -7.41
N ASP A 43 7.04 -5.27 -7.34
CA ASP A 43 6.11 -6.21 -7.98
C ASP A 43 6.28 -6.21 -9.52
N LEU A 44 6.59 -5.05 -10.10
CA LEU A 44 6.89 -4.92 -11.53
C LEU A 44 8.19 -5.65 -11.90
N VAL A 45 9.24 -5.52 -11.08
CA VAL A 45 10.51 -6.22 -11.30
C VAL A 45 10.32 -7.72 -11.16
N ASP A 46 9.63 -8.19 -10.12
CA ASP A 46 9.40 -9.62 -9.89
C ASP A 46 8.59 -10.25 -11.01
N SER A 47 7.55 -9.56 -11.51
CA SER A 47 6.76 -10.02 -12.65
C SER A 47 7.56 -10.04 -13.96
N ALA A 48 8.42 -9.04 -14.21
CA ALA A 48 9.30 -9.01 -15.37
C ALA A 48 10.36 -10.13 -15.32
N VAL A 49 10.96 -10.36 -14.15
CA VAL A 49 11.96 -11.43 -13.93
C VAL A 49 11.29 -12.81 -14.06
N ALA A 50 10.09 -12.98 -13.52
CA ALA A 50 9.32 -14.22 -13.66
C ALA A 50 8.98 -14.49 -15.13
N GLY A 51 8.52 -13.47 -15.87
CA GLY A 51 8.24 -13.59 -17.30
C GLY A 51 9.48 -13.86 -18.15
N GLY A 52 10.60 -13.22 -17.84
CA GLY A 52 11.87 -13.40 -18.56
C GLY A 52 12.52 -14.77 -18.35
N ASN A 53 12.45 -15.32 -17.13
CA ASN A 53 13.07 -16.61 -16.80
C ASN A 53 12.18 -17.82 -17.09
N TYR A 54 10.86 -17.69 -16.91
CA TYR A 54 9.93 -18.83 -16.97
C TYR A 54 8.89 -18.72 -18.09
N GLY A 55 8.88 -17.62 -18.86
CA GLY A 55 7.95 -17.41 -19.96
C GLY A 55 6.48 -17.60 -19.54
N TYR A 56 5.72 -18.36 -20.33
CA TYR A 56 4.31 -18.66 -20.06
C TYR A 56 4.09 -19.79 -19.04
N SER A 57 5.14 -20.45 -18.56
CA SER A 57 5.01 -21.60 -17.65
C SER A 57 4.36 -21.22 -16.31
N LEU A 58 4.55 -19.97 -15.87
CA LEU A 58 4.00 -19.44 -14.61
C LEU A 58 2.62 -18.76 -14.74
N MET A 59 2.01 -18.72 -15.94
CA MET A 59 0.73 -18.00 -16.13
C MET A 59 -0.39 -18.57 -15.24
N TRP A 60 -0.47 -19.88 -15.10
CA TRP A 60 -1.47 -20.52 -14.22
C TRP A 60 -1.23 -20.18 -12.74
N ALA A 61 0.03 -20.11 -12.31
CA ALA A 61 0.40 -19.74 -10.95
C ALA A 61 0.05 -18.28 -10.65
N MET A 62 0.20 -17.39 -11.64
CA MET A 62 -0.22 -15.98 -11.53
C MET A 62 -1.73 -15.87 -11.33
N VAL A 63 -2.55 -16.61 -12.10
CA VAL A 63 -4.01 -16.63 -11.94
C VAL A 63 -4.39 -17.11 -10.54
N LEU A 64 -3.76 -18.18 -10.06
CA LEU A 64 -4.00 -18.70 -8.72
C LEU A 64 -3.60 -17.68 -7.63
N ALA A 65 -2.43 -17.04 -7.77
CA ALA A 65 -1.96 -16.03 -6.83
C ALA A 65 -2.91 -14.83 -6.76
N LEU A 66 -3.41 -14.35 -7.90
CA LEU A 66 -4.40 -13.28 -7.97
C LEU A 66 -5.73 -13.69 -7.33
N PHE A 67 -6.21 -14.91 -7.57
CA PHE A 67 -7.42 -15.43 -6.96
C PHE A 67 -7.30 -15.50 -5.43
N VAL A 68 -6.20 -16.06 -4.93
CA VAL A 68 -5.93 -16.12 -3.49
C VAL A 68 -5.86 -14.71 -2.89
N ARG A 69 -5.11 -13.79 -3.52
CA ARG A 69 -5.01 -12.39 -3.09
C ARG A 69 -6.39 -11.72 -3.04
N PHE A 70 -7.22 -11.93 -4.07
CA PHE A 70 -8.58 -11.39 -4.11
C PHE A 70 -9.43 -11.88 -2.93
N VAL A 71 -9.38 -13.17 -2.62
CA VAL A 71 -10.11 -13.75 -1.49
C VAL A 71 -9.63 -13.15 -0.17
N PHE A 72 -8.31 -13.10 0.06
CA PHE A 72 -7.74 -12.52 1.28
C PHE A 72 -8.11 -11.05 1.47
N VAL A 73 -7.90 -10.21 0.44
CA VAL A 73 -8.23 -8.78 0.50
C VAL A 73 -9.74 -8.58 0.72
N SER A 74 -10.57 -9.38 0.08
CA SER A 74 -12.03 -9.33 0.29
C SER A 74 -12.45 -9.68 1.71
N ILE A 75 -11.80 -10.67 2.34
CA ILE A 75 -12.06 -11.04 3.74
C ILE A 75 -11.65 -9.91 4.67
N ILE A 76 -10.46 -9.32 4.47
CA ILE A 76 -9.97 -8.20 5.28
C ILE A 76 -10.87 -6.97 5.13
N ALA A 77 -11.29 -6.65 3.90
CA ALA A 77 -12.20 -5.54 3.62
C ALA A 77 -13.57 -5.76 4.28
N LYS A 78 -14.15 -6.95 4.15
CA LYS A 78 -15.39 -7.33 4.85
C LYS A 78 -15.23 -7.26 6.36
N TYR A 79 -14.09 -7.69 6.89
CA TYR A 79 -13.81 -7.61 8.32
C TYR A 79 -13.79 -6.15 8.80
N GLN A 80 -13.20 -5.22 8.05
CA GLN A 80 -13.21 -3.80 8.41
C GLN A 80 -14.58 -3.14 8.26
N LEU A 81 -15.33 -3.46 7.20
CA LEU A 81 -16.64 -2.87 6.91
C LEU A 81 -17.77 -3.42 7.78
N CYS A 82 -17.74 -4.73 8.09
CA CYS A 82 -18.74 -5.39 8.91
C CYS A 82 -18.35 -5.42 10.39
N ASN A 83 -17.28 -4.71 10.80
CA ASN A 83 -16.88 -4.67 12.20
C ASN A 83 -17.90 -3.88 13.02
N GLN A 84 -18.72 -4.59 13.80
CA GLN A 84 -19.74 -3.99 14.66
C GLN A 84 -19.16 -3.17 15.83
N HIS A 85 -17.87 -3.35 16.16
CA HIS A 85 -17.23 -2.70 17.30
C HIS A 85 -16.37 -1.48 16.93
N GLY A 86 -16.18 -1.17 15.63
CA GLY A 86 -15.33 -0.04 15.20
C GLY A 86 -13.85 -0.16 15.56
N GLU A 87 -13.39 -1.36 15.95
CA GLU A 87 -12.00 -1.63 16.32
C GLU A 87 -11.10 -1.76 15.08
N SER A 88 -9.85 -1.32 15.19
CA SER A 88 -8.85 -1.56 14.14
C SER A 88 -8.54 -3.07 14.03
N VAL A 89 -8.03 -3.52 12.87
CA VAL A 89 -7.60 -4.92 12.65
C VAL A 89 -6.72 -5.43 13.80
N VAL A 90 -5.84 -4.57 14.32
CA VAL A 90 -4.92 -4.89 15.43
C VAL A 90 -5.65 -5.05 16.76
N GLY A 91 -6.70 -4.26 17.01
CA GLY A 91 -7.57 -4.39 18.19
C GLY A 91 -8.36 -5.70 18.17
N GLY A 92 -8.92 -6.06 17.02
CA GLY A 92 -9.59 -7.34 16.82
C GLY A 92 -8.66 -8.54 17.00
N LEU A 93 -7.41 -8.42 16.55
CA LEU A 93 -6.40 -9.47 16.71
C LEU A 93 -5.98 -9.67 18.17
N LYS A 94 -5.94 -8.60 18.98
CA LYS A 94 -5.70 -8.66 20.43
C LYS A 94 -6.80 -9.44 21.16
N ARG A 95 -8.04 -9.38 20.67
CA ARG A 95 -9.19 -10.11 21.24
C ARG A 95 -9.14 -11.61 20.99
N VAL A 96 -8.53 -12.04 19.87
CA VAL A 96 -8.34 -13.47 19.57
C VAL A 96 -7.24 -14.06 20.45
N HIS A 97 -6.09 -13.40 20.54
CA HIS A 97 -5.04 -13.75 21.49
C HIS A 97 -4.09 -12.57 21.72
N PRO A 98 -3.72 -12.24 22.98
CA PRO A 98 -2.89 -11.07 23.29
C PRO A 98 -1.47 -11.15 22.69
N TRP A 99 -1.02 -12.33 22.28
CA TRP A 99 0.29 -12.53 21.63
C TRP A 99 0.32 -12.17 20.14
N PHE A 100 -0.81 -12.24 19.44
CA PHE A 100 -0.86 -11.94 18.00
C PHE A 100 -0.42 -10.51 17.62
N PRO A 101 -0.83 -9.43 18.32
CA PRO A 101 -0.36 -8.09 17.98
C PRO A 101 1.16 -7.95 18.15
N LEU A 102 1.76 -8.62 19.14
CA LEU A 102 3.21 -8.62 19.31
C LEU A 102 3.89 -9.37 18.16
N PHE A 103 3.38 -10.55 17.80
CA PHE A 103 3.87 -11.30 16.65
C PHE A 103 3.79 -10.48 15.35
N VAL A 104 2.67 -9.82 15.09
CA VAL A 104 2.49 -8.97 13.90
C VAL A 104 3.44 -7.77 13.94
N ALA A 105 3.62 -7.12 15.09
CA ALA A 105 4.56 -6.00 15.22
C ALA A 105 6.00 -6.43 14.93
N VAL A 106 6.44 -7.56 15.51
CA VAL A 106 7.78 -8.11 15.26
C VAL A 106 7.93 -8.49 13.79
N ALA A 107 6.96 -9.21 13.22
CA ALA A 107 6.96 -9.58 11.80
C ALA A 107 7.00 -8.35 10.89
N ALA A 108 6.24 -7.30 11.19
CA ALA A 108 6.22 -6.05 10.44
C ALA A 108 7.57 -5.32 10.49
N ILE A 109 8.25 -5.31 11.65
CA ILE A 109 9.60 -4.75 11.77
C ILE A 109 10.58 -5.52 10.89
N PHE A 110 10.57 -6.85 10.95
CA PHE A 110 11.45 -7.67 10.11
C PHE A 110 11.15 -7.47 8.61
N PHE A 111 9.90 -7.68 8.18
CA PHE A 111 9.51 -7.52 6.79
C PHE A 111 9.75 -6.11 6.26
N GLY A 112 9.47 -5.07 7.07
CA GLY A 112 9.73 -3.69 6.70
C GLY A 112 11.22 -3.43 6.45
N ASN A 113 12.10 -3.96 7.31
CA ASN A 113 13.54 -3.83 7.12
C ASN A 113 14.05 -4.60 5.89
N PHE A 114 13.56 -5.83 5.67
CA PHE A 114 13.94 -6.63 4.49
C PHE A 114 13.47 -5.96 3.19
N TYR A 115 12.21 -5.54 3.13
CA TYR A 115 11.65 -4.90 1.96
C TYR A 115 12.32 -3.54 1.68
N GLY A 116 12.56 -2.74 2.72
CA GLY A 116 13.32 -1.49 2.61
C GLY A 116 14.74 -1.71 2.06
N SER A 117 15.45 -2.72 2.58
CA SER A 117 16.79 -3.06 2.11
C SER A 117 16.81 -3.48 0.64
N PHE A 118 15.82 -4.27 0.21
CA PHE A 118 15.66 -4.70 -1.18
C PHE A 118 15.43 -3.49 -2.11
N MET A 119 14.52 -2.58 -1.76
CA MET A 119 14.26 -1.40 -2.58
C MET A 119 15.47 -0.46 -2.67
N VAL A 120 16.20 -0.25 -1.56
CA VAL A 120 17.40 0.60 -1.53
C VAL A 120 18.52 0.02 -2.42
N LYS A 121 18.70 -1.30 -2.42
CA LYS A 121 19.62 -1.94 -3.37
C LYS A 121 19.13 -1.82 -4.81
N GLY A 122 17.86 -2.10 -5.06
CA GLY A 122 17.26 -2.03 -6.39
C GLY A 122 17.42 -0.66 -7.04
N VAL A 123 17.16 0.44 -6.32
CA VAL A 123 17.32 1.80 -6.86
C VAL A 123 18.79 2.15 -7.14
N GLY A 124 19.73 1.67 -6.32
CA GLY A 124 21.16 1.90 -6.54
C GLY A 124 21.70 1.14 -7.75
N GLU A 125 21.34 -0.13 -7.90
CA GLU A 125 21.74 -0.95 -9.04
C GLU A 125 21.13 -0.44 -10.35
N THR A 126 19.84 -0.12 -10.35
CA THR A 126 19.19 0.46 -11.53
C THR A 126 19.83 1.78 -11.92
N THR A 127 20.06 2.70 -10.99
CA THR A 127 20.72 3.98 -11.28
C THR A 127 22.14 3.78 -11.84
N GLN A 128 22.91 2.84 -11.28
CA GLN A 128 24.24 2.51 -11.79
C GLN A 128 24.19 2.00 -13.23
N ARG A 129 23.18 1.19 -13.58
CA ARG A 129 22.98 0.69 -14.95
C ARG A 129 22.53 1.79 -15.91
N LEU A 130 21.73 2.76 -15.45
CA LEU A 130 21.30 3.90 -16.28
C LEU A 130 22.42 4.90 -16.55
N VAL A 131 23.21 5.25 -15.54
CA VAL A 131 24.27 6.28 -15.64
C VAL A 131 25.59 5.69 -16.16
N GLY A 132 25.82 4.40 -15.97
CA GLY A 132 27.01 3.69 -16.47
C GLY A 132 28.30 3.97 -15.70
N PHE A 133 28.25 4.76 -14.62
CA PHE A 133 29.40 5.15 -13.80
C PHE A 133 29.11 5.00 -12.30
N GLY A 134 30.16 4.73 -11.52
CA GLY A 134 30.11 4.65 -10.06
C GLY A 134 29.71 3.29 -9.51
N ALA A 135 29.98 3.08 -8.22
CA ALA A 135 29.60 1.85 -7.54
C ALA A 135 28.12 1.89 -7.12
N PRO A 136 27.36 0.78 -7.21
CA PRO A 136 25.93 0.76 -6.90
C PRO A 136 25.57 1.27 -5.49
N TRP A 137 26.44 0.99 -4.50
CA TRP A 137 26.21 1.40 -3.12
C TRP A 137 26.24 2.92 -2.91
N LEU A 138 27.02 3.65 -3.72
CA LEU A 138 27.07 5.12 -3.67
C LEU A 138 25.75 5.71 -4.16
N TRP A 139 25.18 5.15 -5.22
CA TRP A 139 23.88 5.55 -5.75
C TRP A 139 22.75 5.22 -4.78
N SER A 140 22.78 4.04 -4.14
CA SER A 140 21.84 3.71 -3.06
C SER A 140 21.90 4.75 -1.93
N LEU A 141 23.10 5.08 -1.45
CA LEU A 141 23.28 6.04 -0.36
C LEU A 141 22.79 7.44 -0.76
N PHE A 142 23.09 7.87 -1.98
CA PHE A 142 22.64 9.14 -2.54
C PHE A 142 21.11 9.26 -2.51
N TRP A 143 20.38 8.26 -3.03
CA TRP A 143 18.92 8.27 -3.03
C TRP A 143 18.31 8.19 -1.62
N VAL A 144 18.92 7.44 -0.71
CA VAL A 144 18.49 7.38 0.70
C VAL A 144 18.64 8.73 1.38
N ILE A 145 19.77 9.43 1.18
CA ILE A 145 20.00 10.76 1.75
C ILE A 145 19.00 11.77 1.18
N ILE A 146 18.76 11.74 -0.13
CA ILE A 146 17.74 12.61 -0.76
C ILE A 146 16.36 12.35 -0.16
N GLY A 147 15.97 11.07 -0.04
CA GLY A 147 14.70 10.68 0.59
C GLY A 147 14.59 11.18 2.03
N ALA A 148 15.65 11.01 2.83
CA ALA A 148 15.70 11.48 4.22
C ALA A 148 15.56 13.01 4.31
N ILE A 149 16.21 13.77 3.43
CA ILE A 149 16.09 15.24 3.36
C ILE A 149 14.66 15.66 3.02
N PHE A 150 14.00 14.97 2.09
CA PHE A 150 12.61 15.25 1.72
C PHE A 150 11.64 15.02 2.88
N ILE A 151 11.82 13.92 3.62
CA ILE A 151 11.04 13.59 4.81
C ILE A 151 11.25 14.65 5.89
N TYR A 152 12.50 14.98 6.20
CA TYR A 152 12.85 15.93 7.27
C TYR A 152 12.35 17.36 6.99
N ARG A 153 12.34 17.80 5.72
CA ARG A 153 11.81 19.13 5.33
C ARG A 153 10.28 19.22 5.37
N GLY A 154 9.55 18.21 5.84
CA GLY A 154 8.08 18.25 5.96
C GLY A 154 7.38 18.54 4.63
N THR A 155 8.00 18.18 3.50
CA THR A 155 7.56 18.56 2.15
C THR A 155 6.42 17.66 1.64
N TYR A 156 5.69 17.00 2.54
CA TYR A 156 4.58 16.10 2.24
C TYR A 156 3.56 16.73 1.30
N ARG A 157 3.18 18.01 1.51
CA ARG A 157 2.20 18.69 0.65
C ARG A 157 2.66 18.86 -0.81
N ARG A 158 3.97 19.00 -1.07
CA ARG A 158 4.50 19.08 -2.46
C ARG A 158 4.71 17.70 -3.06
N LEU A 159 5.11 16.72 -2.25
CA LEU A 159 5.20 15.32 -2.69
C LEU A 159 3.83 14.77 -3.07
N GLU A 160 2.81 15.06 -2.28
CA GLU A 160 1.41 14.68 -2.54
C GLU A 160 0.93 15.21 -3.90
N ILE A 161 1.25 16.46 -4.24
CA ILE A 161 0.93 17.04 -5.56
C ILE A 161 1.66 16.30 -6.69
N VAL A 162 2.94 15.97 -6.50
CA VAL A 162 3.71 15.22 -7.52
C VAL A 162 3.14 13.81 -7.69
N PHE A 163 2.80 13.12 -6.60
CA PHE A 163 2.15 11.80 -6.65
C PHE A 163 0.77 11.87 -7.31
N TYR A 164 -0.04 12.89 -7.02
CA TYR A 164 -1.32 13.09 -7.71
C TYR A 164 -1.14 13.31 -9.21
N VAL A 165 -0.13 14.06 -9.63
CA VAL A 165 0.19 14.30 -11.05
C VAL A 165 0.69 13.04 -11.75
N PHE A 166 1.40 12.15 -11.05
CA PHE A 166 1.90 10.90 -11.62
C PHE A 166 0.82 9.80 -11.70
N LEU A 167 -0.24 9.92 -10.89
CA LEU A 167 -1.34 8.96 -10.79
C LEU A 167 -2.50 9.30 -11.76
N ILE A 168 -2.53 10.54 -12.27
CA ILE A 168 -3.41 11.02 -13.36
C ILE A 168 -2.72 10.84 -14.71
#